data_AF-A0A956EMT2-F1
#
_entry.id   AF-A0A956EMT2-F1
#
_cell.length_a   1.000
_cell.length_b   1.000
_cell.length_c   1.000
_cell.angle_alpha   90.00
_cell.angle_beta   90.00
_cell.angle_gamma   90.00
#
_symmetry.space_group_name_H-M   'P 1'
#
loop_
_entity.id
_entity.type
_entity.pdbx_description
1 polymer ?
#
loop_
_entity_poly.entity_id
_entity_poly.type
_entity_poly.pdbx_seq_one_letter_code
_entity_poly.pdbx_strand_id
1 'polypeptide(L)'
;MENPIAPPWSRRRFAAGLGLGFGALSCAGRRQAWSAADEELSRETPPRGGPFAGLAAFCVDAEPIQASEYAARRERARELARAIGVDAIVLEAGVSLYYLTGVRWGQSERPLLYVLPVEGAPLWLGPAFESGTLGERVGDEGEIHLWEEHEGPYTQITARLAALGRVAVDPAMRLFVVDALRQAARQTHFEIDAGILSGCRMIKSPAELALLRRASEATKEALRRAAAEIRVGMSEATIAELVREAQEAAGLTDVWTLVLVGSNAAFPHGTNIERVLSPGDAILVDTGGSLHGYRSDVTRTWFTGKPSAELRAAWEVVHAAQAAALAAMRPGVSGGSIDEIARQVIDAAGHGPGYRRFTHRLGHGIGLQVHEDPYLVGGAEVVLAPGMVMSNEPGIYVPGEFGIRIEDIVAITPSGVEVFGPLSRSIEDPFGVG
;
A
#
# COMPACT_ATOMS: atom_id res chain seq x y z
N MET A 1 5.96 -6.56 -46.11
CA MET A 1 7.32 -6.74 -45.54
C MET A 1 7.31 -5.99 -44.22
N GLU A 2 6.81 -6.66 -43.20
CA GLU A 2 6.59 -6.13 -41.86
C GLU A 2 7.55 -6.86 -40.93
N ASN A 3 8.24 -6.07 -40.11
CA ASN A 3 9.28 -6.53 -39.19
C ASN A 3 8.66 -6.51 -37.78
N PRO A 4 8.54 -7.64 -37.07
CA PRO A 4 7.97 -7.63 -35.73
C PRO A 4 9.02 -7.22 -34.70
N ILE A 5 8.65 -6.22 -33.90
CA ILE A 5 9.41 -5.68 -32.76
C ILE A 5 9.40 -6.71 -31.62
N ALA A 6 10.58 -7.09 -31.15
CA ALA A 6 10.79 -7.99 -30.00
C ALA A 6 10.81 -7.22 -28.66
N PRO A 7 10.43 -7.84 -27.53
CA PRO A 7 10.33 -7.18 -26.23
C PRO A 7 11.69 -6.93 -25.49
N PRO A 8 11.85 -5.75 -24.84
CA PRO A 8 12.94 -5.24 -23.99
C PRO A 8 13.80 -5.99 -22.98
N TRP A 9 13.66 -7.28 -22.67
CA TRP A 9 14.02 -7.71 -21.29
C TRP A 9 15.03 -8.86 -21.26
N SER A 10 16.33 -8.52 -21.22
CA SER A 10 17.38 -9.46 -20.81
C SER A 10 18.37 -8.78 -19.87
N ARG A 11 18.39 -9.20 -18.60
CA ARG A 11 19.49 -8.93 -17.67
C ARG A 11 20.04 -10.27 -17.20
N ARG A 12 21.20 -10.64 -17.74
CA ARG A 12 22.04 -11.72 -17.22
C ARG A 12 23.49 -11.28 -17.21
N ARG A 13 24.05 -11.18 -16.00
CA ARG A 13 25.27 -11.85 -15.49
C ARG A 13 26.06 -10.92 -14.58
N PHE A 14 26.18 -11.33 -13.32
CA PHE A 14 27.50 -11.53 -12.72
C PHE A 14 27.37 -12.61 -11.64
N ALA A 15 28.33 -13.53 -11.60
CA ALA A 15 28.42 -14.59 -10.61
C ALA A 15 29.86 -14.71 -10.10
N ALA A 16 29.92 -15.18 -8.85
CA ALA A 16 30.97 -15.94 -8.17
C ALA A 16 32.06 -15.17 -7.40
N GLY A 17 32.13 -15.50 -6.10
CA GLY A 17 33.37 -15.53 -5.32
C GLY A 17 33.20 -15.54 -3.80
N LEU A 18 33.13 -16.75 -3.19
CA LEU A 18 33.62 -17.22 -1.87
C LEU A 18 33.31 -16.40 -0.59
N GLY A 19 33.03 -16.93 0.60
CA GLY A 19 33.04 -18.27 1.19
C GLY A 19 33.26 -18.18 2.72
N LEU A 20 32.52 -19.00 3.48
CA LEU A 20 32.75 -19.48 4.87
C LEU A 20 32.57 -18.56 6.09
N GLY A 21 31.85 -19.10 7.10
CA GLY A 21 32.03 -18.73 8.52
C GLY A 21 30.80 -18.87 9.42
N PHE A 22 30.66 -20.01 10.11
CA PHE A 22 29.65 -20.31 11.14
C PHE A 22 29.72 -19.40 12.38
N GLY A 23 28.58 -19.17 13.04
CA GLY A 23 28.51 -18.64 14.40
C GLY A 23 27.07 -18.51 14.90
N ALA A 24 26.51 -19.59 15.45
CA ALA A 24 25.22 -19.58 16.12
C ALA A 24 25.33 -18.93 17.52
N LEU A 25 24.54 -17.89 17.78
CA LEU A 25 24.26 -17.42 19.14
C LEU A 25 22.78 -17.63 19.44
N SER A 26 22.52 -18.38 20.51
CA SER A 26 21.21 -18.61 21.08
C SER A 26 20.72 -17.37 21.84
N CYS A 27 19.61 -16.79 21.41
CA CYS A 27 18.83 -15.86 22.23
C CYS A 27 17.60 -16.59 22.77
N ALA A 28 17.60 -16.81 24.09
CA ALA A 28 16.43 -17.28 24.83
C ALA A 28 15.38 -16.16 24.87
N GLY A 29 14.41 -16.21 23.95
CA GLY A 29 13.20 -15.40 23.97
C GLY A 29 12.07 -16.14 24.69
N ARG A 30 11.42 -15.47 25.65
CA ARG A 30 10.30 -15.99 26.44
C ARG A 30 9.14 -16.39 25.51
N ARG A 31 8.63 -17.61 25.70
CA ARG A 31 7.41 -18.10 25.05
C ARG A 31 6.21 -17.40 25.69
N GLN A 32 5.52 -16.55 24.94
CA GLN A 32 4.14 -16.20 25.23
C GLN A 32 3.29 -17.09 24.33
N ALA A 33 2.55 -18.01 24.97
CA ALA A 33 1.63 -18.89 24.29
C ALA A 33 0.46 -18.04 23.75
N TRP A 34 0.24 -18.09 22.44
CA TRP A 34 -0.97 -17.58 21.81
C TRP A 34 -2.05 -18.64 22.01
N SER A 35 -3.00 -18.40 22.91
CA SER A 35 -4.20 -19.22 23.05
C SER A 35 -5.33 -18.60 22.24
N ALA A 36 -6.08 -19.44 21.53
CA ALA A 36 -7.23 -19.12 20.68
C ALA A 36 -8.46 -18.59 21.45
N ALA A 37 -8.28 -17.55 22.27
CA ALA A 37 -9.32 -16.95 23.10
C ALA A 37 -9.47 -15.43 22.92
N ASP A 38 -8.76 -14.83 21.95
CA ASP A 38 -8.81 -13.38 21.69
C ASP A 38 -9.76 -12.98 20.54
N GLU A 39 -10.53 -13.92 19.97
CA GLU A 39 -11.45 -13.64 18.86
C GLU A 39 -12.86 -13.18 19.29
N GLU A 40 -13.13 -13.02 20.58
CA GLU A 40 -14.46 -12.60 21.08
C GLU A 40 -14.43 -11.44 22.09
N LEU A 41 -13.41 -10.58 22.01
CA LEU A 41 -13.34 -9.34 22.80
C LEU A 41 -12.91 -8.12 21.95
N SER A 42 -13.79 -7.66 21.05
CA SER A 42 -13.85 -6.24 20.64
C SER A 42 -15.16 -5.92 19.90
N ARG A 43 -16.27 -5.98 20.62
CA ARG A 43 -17.47 -5.18 20.30
C ARG A 43 -17.87 -4.24 21.44
N GLU A 44 -16.93 -3.86 22.28
CA GLU A 44 -17.12 -2.69 23.11
C GLU A 44 -16.81 -1.45 22.27
N THR A 45 -17.87 -0.72 21.94
CA THR A 45 -17.74 0.59 21.30
C THR A 45 -16.94 1.49 22.26
N PRO A 46 -15.84 2.14 21.83
CA PRO A 46 -15.07 2.98 22.73
C PRO A 46 -15.95 4.11 23.30
N PRO A 47 -15.66 4.60 24.51
CA PRO A 47 -16.52 5.55 25.20
C PRO A 47 -16.75 6.80 24.34
N ARG A 48 -18.02 7.13 24.11
CA ARG A 48 -18.50 8.22 23.23
C ARG A 48 -18.34 9.63 23.86
N GLY A 49 -17.24 9.88 24.57
CA GLY A 49 -16.95 11.17 25.20
C GLY A 49 -15.46 11.47 25.18
N GLY A 50 -15.08 12.67 24.73
CA GLY A 50 -13.69 13.08 24.54
C GLY A 50 -13.52 14.00 23.32
N PRO A 51 -12.28 14.46 23.01
CA PRO A 51 -12.01 15.36 21.88
C PRO A 51 -12.38 14.77 20.50
N PHE A 52 -12.55 13.44 20.42
CA PHE A 52 -12.83 12.70 19.18
C PHE A 52 -14.30 12.28 19.03
N ALA A 53 -15.20 12.78 19.90
CA ALA A 53 -16.62 12.48 19.81
C ALA A 53 -17.21 12.85 18.43
N GLY A 54 -17.92 11.91 17.81
CA GLY A 54 -18.55 12.08 16.49
C GLY A 54 -17.70 11.62 15.30
N LEU A 55 -16.43 11.24 15.49
CA LEU A 55 -15.63 10.63 14.41
C LEU A 55 -16.20 9.30 13.92
N ALA A 56 -16.87 8.54 14.79
CA ALA A 56 -17.45 7.23 14.45
C ALA A 56 -18.47 7.27 13.29
N ALA A 57 -18.98 8.45 12.92
CA ALA A 57 -19.90 8.61 11.80
C ALA A 57 -19.23 8.49 10.42
N PHE A 58 -17.90 8.59 10.32
CA PHE A 58 -17.20 8.61 9.03
C PHE A 58 -17.27 7.28 8.28
N CYS A 59 -17.09 6.15 8.96
CA CYS A 59 -17.00 4.85 8.29
C CYS A 59 -18.23 3.96 8.46
N VAL A 60 -19.29 4.44 9.15
CA VAL A 60 -20.43 3.61 9.58
C VAL A 60 -21.28 3.07 8.43
N ASP A 61 -21.35 3.78 7.31
CA ASP A 61 -22.12 3.46 6.11
C ASP A 61 -21.26 2.86 4.98
N ALA A 62 -19.98 2.56 5.26
CA ALA A 62 -19.09 2.00 4.27
C ALA A 62 -19.38 0.51 4.05
N GLU A 63 -19.80 0.17 2.83
CA GLU A 63 -20.07 -1.21 2.43
C GLU A 63 -18.80 -1.92 1.93
N PRO A 64 -18.56 -3.18 2.31
CA PRO A 64 -17.46 -3.95 1.76
C PRO A 64 -17.68 -4.29 0.28
N ILE A 65 -16.61 -4.74 -0.38
CA ILE A 65 -16.69 -5.27 -1.75
C ILE A 65 -17.63 -6.48 -1.79
N GLN A 66 -18.55 -6.46 -2.76
CA GLN A 66 -19.59 -7.46 -2.90
C GLN A 66 -19.10 -8.70 -3.65
N ALA A 67 -19.75 -9.86 -3.42
CA ALA A 67 -19.39 -11.14 -4.02
C ALA A 67 -19.29 -11.11 -5.56
N SER A 68 -20.17 -10.36 -6.23
CA SER A 68 -20.20 -10.21 -7.68
C SER A 68 -18.94 -9.52 -8.23
N GLU A 69 -18.33 -8.61 -7.47
CA GLU A 69 -17.13 -7.92 -7.89
C GLU A 69 -15.91 -8.84 -7.87
N TYR A 70 -15.79 -9.73 -6.89
CA TYR A 70 -14.71 -10.73 -6.88
C TYR A 70 -14.76 -11.65 -8.10
N ALA A 71 -15.95 -12.06 -8.54
CA ALA A 71 -16.10 -12.83 -9.78
C ALA A 71 -15.64 -12.05 -11.01
N ALA A 72 -15.98 -10.75 -11.11
CA ALA A 72 -15.52 -9.88 -12.19
C ALA A 72 -13.99 -9.69 -12.18
N ARG A 73 -13.37 -9.59 -11.00
CA ARG A 73 -11.91 -9.49 -10.85
C ARG A 73 -11.20 -10.75 -11.33
N ARG A 74 -11.73 -11.94 -11.03
CA ARG A 74 -11.19 -13.21 -11.54
C ARG A 74 -11.29 -13.29 -13.06
N GLU A 75 -12.42 -12.89 -13.64
CA GLU A 75 -12.54 -12.88 -15.10
C GLU A 75 -11.56 -11.88 -15.74
N ARG A 76 -11.40 -10.69 -15.14
CA ARG A 76 -10.39 -9.72 -15.60
C ARG A 76 -8.97 -10.29 -15.56
N ALA A 77 -8.62 -11.02 -14.50
CA ALA A 77 -7.33 -11.69 -14.39
C ALA A 77 -7.15 -12.75 -15.49
N ARG A 78 -8.20 -13.52 -15.82
CA ARG A 78 -8.19 -14.48 -16.94
C ARG A 78 -8.02 -13.81 -18.30
N GLU A 79 -8.69 -12.69 -18.55
CA GLU A 79 -8.52 -11.91 -19.79
C GLU A 79 -7.06 -11.49 -19.98
N LEU A 80 -6.45 -10.94 -18.93
CA LEU A 80 -5.05 -10.49 -18.96
C LEU A 80 -4.08 -11.66 -19.12
N ALA A 81 -4.30 -12.78 -18.41
CA ALA A 81 -3.51 -13.99 -18.57
C ALA A 81 -3.59 -14.56 -20.00
N ARG A 82 -4.80 -14.61 -20.56
CA ARG A 82 -5.04 -15.04 -21.95
C ARG A 82 -4.32 -14.15 -22.95
N ALA A 83 -4.31 -12.83 -22.72
CA ALA A 83 -3.64 -11.88 -23.61
C ALA A 83 -2.11 -12.08 -23.69
N ILE A 84 -1.48 -12.64 -22.65
CA ILE A 84 -0.03 -12.92 -22.62
C ILE A 84 0.31 -14.41 -22.76
N GLY A 85 -0.70 -15.26 -23.02
CA GLY A 85 -0.55 -16.69 -23.24
C GLY A 85 -0.10 -17.47 -22.02
N VAL A 86 -0.59 -17.08 -20.83
CA VAL A 86 -0.45 -17.82 -19.57
C VAL A 86 -1.73 -18.64 -19.35
N ASP A 87 -1.59 -19.89 -18.90
CA ASP A 87 -2.70 -20.84 -18.74
C ASP A 87 -3.34 -20.78 -17.34
N ALA A 88 -2.60 -20.31 -16.33
CA ALA A 88 -3.11 -20.10 -14.98
C ALA A 88 -2.30 -19.07 -14.18
N ILE A 89 -2.93 -18.52 -13.15
CA ILE A 89 -2.30 -17.67 -12.14
C ILE A 89 -2.30 -18.44 -10.82
N VAL A 90 -1.16 -18.48 -10.13
CA VAL A 90 -1.06 -19.08 -8.79
C VAL A 90 -0.77 -17.99 -7.77
N LEU A 91 -1.63 -17.90 -6.78
CA LEU A 91 -1.51 -17.00 -5.65
C LEU A 91 -1.24 -17.78 -4.38
N GLU A 92 -0.52 -17.15 -3.47
CA GLU A 92 -0.43 -17.57 -2.07
C GLU A 92 -1.36 -16.69 -1.21
N ALA A 93 -1.63 -17.11 0.03
CA ALA A 93 -2.18 -16.24 1.07
C ALA A 93 -1.55 -14.83 1.03
N GLY A 94 -2.38 -13.79 0.95
CA GLY A 94 -1.92 -12.42 0.81
C GLY A 94 -2.91 -11.49 0.12
N VAL A 95 -2.42 -10.32 -0.29
CA VAL A 95 -3.27 -9.25 -0.84
C VAL A 95 -3.91 -9.62 -2.17
N SER A 96 -3.17 -10.24 -3.09
CA SER A 96 -3.73 -10.63 -4.39
C SER A 96 -4.81 -11.70 -4.24
N LEU A 97 -4.63 -12.63 -3.30
CA LEU A 97 -5.64 -13.62 -2.95
C LEU A 97 -6.91 -12.92 -2.46
N TYR A 98 -6.77 -12.04 -1.47
CA TYR A 98 -7.88 -11.26 -0.94
C TYR A 98 -8.58 -10.45 -2.05
N TYR A 99 -7.81 -9.80 -2.93
CA TYR A 99 -8.33 -9.01 -4.03
C TYR A 99 -9.20 -9.83 -4.98
N LEU A 100 -8.78 -11.05 -5.37
CA LEU A 100 -9.52 -11.89 -6.32
C LEU A 100 -10.66 -12.69 -5.69
N THR A 101 -10.60 -12.99 -4.39
CA THR A 101 -11.49 -14.00 -3.78
C THR A 101 -12.29 -13.49 -2.59
N GLY A 102 -11.85 -12.40 -1.94
CA GLY A 102 -12.38 -11.97 -0.65
C GLY A 102 -11.86 -12.78 0.54
N VAL A 103 -11.12 -13.86 0.31
CA VAL A 103 -10.53 -14.69 1.37
C VAL A 103 -9.34 -13.95 2.00
N ARG A 104 -9.46 -13.66 3.29
CA ARG A 104 -8.34 -13.15 4.11
C ARG A 104 -7.61 -14.32 4.74
N TRP A 105 -6.32 -14.43 4.46
CA TRP A 105 -5.45 -15.43 5.08
C TRP A 105 -4.02 -14.90 5.19
N GLY A 106 -3.36 -15.13 6.33
CA GLY A 106 -1.98 -14.71 6.56
C GLY A 106 -0.98 -15.73 6.02
N GLN A 107 0.17 -15.27 5.55
CA GLN A 107 1.28 -16.18 5.21
C GLN A 107 1.85 -16.80 6.50
N SER A 108 2.01 -18.13 6.49
CA SER A 108 2.75 -18.89 7.51
C SER A 108 3.70 -19.86 6.83
N GLU A 109 4.53 -20.61 7.55
CA GLU A 109 5.36 -21.68 6.97
C GLU A 109 4.54 -22.71 6.16
N ARG A 110 3.24 -22.82 6.43
CA ARG A 110 2.30 -23.71 5.74
C ARG A 110 1.74 -23.03 4.48
N PRO A 111 1.96 -23.58 3.27
CA PRO A 111 1.41 -22.99 2.06
C PRO A 111 -0.12 -23.11 2.04
N LEU A 112 -0.77 -21.98 1.75
CA LEU A 112 -2.14 -21.93 1.24
C LEU A 112 -2.08 -21.31 -0.14
N LEU A 113 -2.51 -22.07 -1.16
CA LEU A 113 -2.45 -21.64 -2.55
C LEU A 113 -3.84 -21.57 -3.16
N TYR A 114 -3.98 -20.63 -4.08
CA TYR A 114 -5.12 -20.52 -4.98
C TYR A 114 -4.59 -20.59 -6.41
N VAL A 115 -5.12 -21.51 -7.21
CA VAL A 115 -4.80 -21.63 -8.63
C VAL A 115 -6.03 -21.20 -9.41
N LEU A 116 -5.87 -20.17 -10.25
CA LEU A 116 -6.88 -19.66 -11.16
C LEU A 116 -6.49 -20.01 -12.60
N PRO A 117 -7.00 -21.13 -13.16
CA PRO A 117 -6.88 -21.40 -14.59
C PRO A 117 -7.60 -20.34 -15.43
N VAL A 118 -7.08 -20.09 -16.62
CA VAL A 118 -7.75 -19.27 -17.66
C VAL A 118 -9.03 -19.95 -18.12
N GLU A 119 -9.06 -21.27 -18.16
CA GLU A 119 -10.23 -22.09 -18.48
C GLU A 119 -10.48 -23.12 -17.38
N GLY A 120 -11.74 -23.26 -16.95
CA GLY A 120 -12.16 -24.22 -15.93
C GLY A 120 -12.35 -23.62 -14.54
N ALA A 121 -12.58 -24.49 -13.56
CA ALA A 121 -12.78 -24.09 -12.17
C ALA A 121 -11.42 -23.82 -11.48
N PRO A 122 -11.37 -22.86 -10.54
CA PRO A 122 -10.20 -22.69 -9.69
C PRO A 122 -10.07 -23.84 -8.68
N LEU A 123 -8.90 -23.92 -8.06
CA LEU A 123 -8.65 -24.83 -6.97
C LEU A 123 -7.88 -24.15 -5.84
N TRP A 124 -8.02 -24.73 -4.65
CA TRP A 124 -7.37 -24.32 -3.42
C TRP A 124 -6.49 -25.45 -2.92
N LEU A 125 -5.35 -25.09 -2.32
CA LEU A 125 -4.51 -26.00 -1.54
C LEU A 125 -4.40 -25.45 -0.13
N GLY A 126 -4.69 -26.25 0.89
CA GLY A 126 -4.53 -25.84 2.29
C GLY A 126 -4.25 -26.99 3.25
N PRO A 127 -3.80 -26.72 4.49
CA PRO A 127 -3.55 -27.75 5.49
C PRO A 127 -4.85 -28.46 5.88
N ALA A 128 -4.83 -29.79 6.04
CA ALA A 128 -6.02 -30.59 6.35
C ALA A 128 -6.71 -30.18 7.66
N PHE A 129 -5.94 -29.79 8.67
CA PHE A 129 -6.49 -29.33 9.96
C PHE A 129 -7.23 -27.99 9.86
N GLU A 130 -7.00 -27.20 8.81
CA GLU A 130 -7.70 -25.94 8.52
C GLU A 130 -8.90 -26.14 7.59
N SER A 131 -9.27 -27.38 7.25
CA SER A 131 -10.32 -27.66 6.26
C SER A 131 -11.67 -27.00 6.58
N GLY A 132 -12.07 -26.96 7.86
CA GLY A 132 -13.29 -26.27 8.30
C GLY A 132 -13.22 -24.77 8.04
N THR A 133 -12.16 -24.11 8.51
CA THR A 133 -11.92 -22.68 8.33
C THR A 133 -11.82 -22.31 6.85
N LEU A 134 -11.09 -23.12 6.06
CA LEU A 134 -10.94 -22.90 4.63
C LEU A 134 -12.27 -23.05 3.90
N GLY A 135 -13.04 -24.09 4.21
CA GLY A 135 -14.36 -24.32 3.62
C GLY A 135 -15.34 -23.19 3.91
N GLU A 136 -15.37 -22.65 5.13
CA GLU A 136 -16.22 -21.51 5.48
C GLU A 136 -15.85 -20.25 4.71
N ARG A 137 -14.54 -19.97 4.53
CA ARG A 137 -14.08 -18.75 3.84
C ARG A 137 -14.18 -18.84 2.32
N VAL A 138 -13.93 -20.02 1.75
CA VAL A 138 -13.98 -20.26 0.29
C VAL A 138 -15.42 -20.46 -0.20
N GLY A 139 -16.28 -21.11 0.59
CA GLY A 139 -17.62 -21.51 0.17
C GLY A 139 -17.56 -22.50 -1.00
N ASP A 140 -18.43 -22.29 -2.00
CA ASP A 140 -18.53 -23.16 -3.19
C ASP A 140 -17.54 -22.78 -4.32
N GLU A 141 -16.57 -21.91 -4.04
CA GLU A 141 -15.64 -21.37 -5.03
C GLU A 141 -14.43 -22.30 -5.24
N GLY A 142 -14.56 -23.27 -6.14
CA GLY A 142 -13.44 -24.12 -6.58
C GLY A 142 -13.20 -25.38 -5.74
N GLU A 143 -12.30 -26.24 -6.23
CA GLU A 143 -11.99 -27.53 -5.59
C GLU A 143 -10.95 -27.36 -4.47
N ILE A 144 -11.24 -27.83 -3.25
CA ILE A 144 -10.30 -27.78 -2.12
C ILE A 144 -9.47 -29.06 -2.07
N HIS A 145 -8.15 -28.91 -2.19
CA HIS A 145 -7.14 -29.95 -1.99
C HIS A 145 -6.47 -29.75 -0.63
N LEU A 146 -6.37 -30.82 0.15
CA LEU A 146 -5.84 -30.79 1.51
C LEU A 146 -4.58 -31.63 1.62
N TRP A 147 -3.65 -31.20 2.48
CA TRP A 147 -2.44 -31.95 2.80
C TRP A 147 -2.27 -32.10 4.32
N GLU A 148 -1.82 -33.27 4.74
CA GLU A 148 -1.50 -33.56 6.15
C GLU A 148 -0.11 -33.04 6.51
N GLU A 149 0.13 -32.69 7.79
CA GLU A 149 1.38 -32.02 8.25
C GLU A 149 2.70 -32.75 7.87
N HIS A 150 2.64 -34.05 7.59
CA HIS A 150 3.80 -34.87 7.23
C HIS A 150 3.96 -35.10 5.71
N GLU A 151 2.99 -34.65 4.91
CA GLU A 151 2.99 -34.81 3.46
C GLU A 151 3.74 -33.67 2.77
N GLY A 152 4.09 -33.88 1.50
CA GLY A 152 4.52 -32.79 0.63
C GLY A 152 3.31 -32.01 0.13
N PRO A 153 3.03 -30.77 0.57
CA PRO A 153 1.80 -30.04 0.25
C PRO A 153 1.49 -30.01 -1.26
N TYR A 154 2.53 -29.76 -2.06
CA TYR A 154 2.40 -29.56 -3.50
C TYR A 154 2.05 -30.85 -4.27
N THR A 155 2.24 -32.04 -3.68
CA THR A 155 1.93 -33.30 -4.36
C THR A 155 0.44 -33.46 -4.63
N GLN A 156 -0.40 -32.82 -3.82
CA GLN A 156 -1.86 -32.89 -3.94
C GLN A 156 -2.36 -32.21 -5.23
N ILE A 157 -1.64 -31.22 -5.74
CA ILE A 157 -2.02 -30.47 -6.94
C ILE A 157 -1.09 -30.72 -8.15
N THR A 158 -0.08 -31.60 -8.00
CA THR A 158 0.92 -31.87 -9.06
C THR A 158 0.26 -32.23 -10.39
N ALA A 159 -0.70 -33.15 -10.40
CA ALA A 159 -1.35 -33.59 -11.65
C ALA A 159 -2.13 -32.47 -12.35
N ARG A 160 -2.69 -31.52 -11.58
CA ARG A 160 -3.41 -30.35 -12.11
C ARG A 160 -2.42 -29.35 -12.71
N LEU A 161 -1.35 -29.04 -11.98
CA LEU A 161 -0.30 -28.13 -12.47
C LEU A 161 0.41 -28.69 -13.71
N ALA A 162 0.71 -29.99 -13.70
CA ALA A 162 1.30 -30.76 -14.78
C ALA A 162 0.58 -30.67 -16.13
N ALA A 163 -0.73 -30.41 -16.10
CA ALA A 163 -1.56 -30.28 -17.29
C ALA A 163 -1.53 -28.86 -17.89
N LEU A 164 -0.93 -27.89 -17.18
CA LEU A 164 -0.76 -26.51 -17.62
C LEU A 164 0.59 -26.35 -18.32
N GLY A 165 0.66 -25.49 -19.34
CA GLY A 165 1.88 -25.15 -20.04
C GLY A 165 2.64 -24.03 -19.34
N ARG A 166 2.06 -22.83 -19.28
CA ARG A 166 2.65 -21.62 -18.70
C ARG A 166 1.83 -21.13 -17.51
N VAL A 167 2.49 -20.83 -16.40
CA VAL A 167 1.84 -20.41 -15.15
C VAL A 167 2.52 -19.15 -14.62
N ALA A 168 1.73 -18.10 -14.40
CA ALA A 168 2.17 -16.91 -13.69
C ALA A 168 2.03 -17.13 -12.18
N VAL A 169 3.05 -16.80 -11.41
CA VAL A 169 3.00 -16.80 -9.94
C VAL A 169 3.03 -15.37 -9.41
N ASP A 170 2.28 -15.11 -8.34
CA ASP A 170 2.26 -13.81 -7.67
C ASP A 170 3.72 -13.34 -7.36
N PRO A 171 4.11 -12.09 -7.66
CA PRO A 171 5.43 -11.57 -7.34
C PRO A 171 5.74 -11.56 -5.83
N ALA A 172 4.72 -11.55 -4.97
CA ALA A 172 4.85 -11.64 -3.52
C ALA A 172 4.94 -13.09 -3.00
N MET A 173 4.79 -14.10 -3.88
CA MET A 173 4.91 -15.50 -3.49
C MET A 173 6.33 -15.79 -3.01
N ARG A 174 6.43 -16.48 -1.88
CA ARG A 174 7.74 -16.78 -1.26
C ARG A 174 8.55 -17.71 -2.15
N LEU A 175 9.84 -17.43 -2.29
CA LEU A 175 10.73 -18.13 -3.22
C LEU A 175 10.70 -19.66 -3.03
N PHE A 176 10.69 -20.15 -1.78
CA PHE A 176 10.68 -21.59 -1.52
C PHE A 176 9.39 -22.29 -2.02
N VAL A 177 8.27 -21.57 -2.08
CA VAL A 177 7.00 -22.06 -2.62
C VAL A 177 7.09 -22.18 -4.13
N VAL A 178 7.61 -21.14 -4.80
CA VAL A 178 7.85 -21.16 -6.26
C VAL A 178 8.80 -22.29 -6.63
N ASP A 179 9.89 -22.47 -5.89
CA ASP A 179 10.86 -23.53 -6.13
C ASP A 179 10.26 -24.93 -5.89
N ALA A 180 9.36 -25.06 -4.93
CA ALA A 180 8.67 -26.32 -4.68
C ALA A 180 7.62 -26.64 -5.75
N LEU A 181 6.87 -25.65 -6.25
CA LEU A 181 5.96 -25.82 -7.38
C LEU A 181 6.70 -26.27 -8.64
N ARG A 182 7.85 -25.67 -8.95
CA ARG A 182 8.74 -26.07 -10.06
C ARG A 182 9.26 -27.51 -9.92
N GLN A 183 9.52 -27.95 -8.69
CA GLN A 183 9.94 -29.33 -8.43
C GLN A 183 8.79 -30.32 -8.55
N ALA A 184 7.59 -29.94 -8.11
CA ALA A 184 6.38 -30.75 -8.16
C ALA A 184 5.89 -30.96 -9.60
N ALA A 185 5.91 -29.92 -10.44
CA ALA A 185 5.46 -29.95 -11.84
C ALA A 185 6.56 -29.47 -12.80
N ARG A 186 7.58 -30.31 -13.02
CA ARG A 186 8.80 -29.99 -13.80
C ARG A 186 8.56 -29.67 -15.28
N GLN A 187 7.44 -30.10 -15.82
CA GLN A 187 7.01 -29.85 -17.20
C GLN A 187 6.32 -28.50 -17.38
N THR A 188 5.89 -27.87 -16.29
CA THR A 188 5.15 -26.61 -16.30
C THR A 188 6.13 -25.44 -16.19
N HIS A 189 5.97 -24.44 -17.04
CA HIS A 189 6.80 -23.25 -17.02
C HIS A 189 6.22 -22.21 -16.03
N PHE A 190 6.82 -22.11 -14.84
CA PHE A 190 6.47 -21.11 -13.83
C PHE A 190 7.30 -19.83 -14.00
N GLU A 191 6.61 -18.72 -14.24
CA GLU A 191 7.18 -17.39 -14.36
C GLU A 191 6.54 -16.42 -13.35
N ILE A 192 7.30 -15.41 -12.91
CA ILE A 192 6.75 -14.34 -12.09
C ILE A 192 5.75 -13.56 -12.93
N ASP A 193 4.58 -13.26 -12.38
CA ASP A 193 3.59 -12.41 -13.02
C ASP A 193 4.22 -11.08 -13.46
N ALA A 194 4.05 -10.76 -14.75
CA ALA A 194 4.59 -9.59 -15.42
C ALA A 194 3.52 -8.51 -15.71
N GLY A 195 2.48 -8.43 -14.89
CA GLY A 195 1.53 -7.32 -14.89
C GLY A 195 0.05 -7.70 -14.95
N ILE A 196 -0.31 -8.98 -14.79
CA ILE A 196 -1.70 -9.40 -14.70
C ILE A 196 -2.34 -8.83 -13.43
N LEU A 197 -1.72 -9.07 -12.26
CA LEU A 197 -2.29 -8.67 -10.97
C LEU A 197 -2.28 -7.15 -10.78
N SER A 198 -1.20 -6.48 -11.18
CA SER A 198 -1.18 -5.01 -11.19
C SER A 198 -2.17 -4.45 -12.22
N GLY A 199 -2.30 -5.07 -13.40
CA GLY A 199 -3.30 -4.71 -14.41
C GLY A 199 -4.74 -4.84 -13.94
N CYS A 200 -5.03 -5.72 -12.98
CA CYS A 200 -6.33 -5.76 -12.30
C CYS A 200 -6.47 -4.64 -11.26
N ARG A 201 -5.46 -4.45 -10.41
CA ARG A 201 -5.54 -3.58 -9.22
C ARG A 201 -5.32 -2.10 -9.49
N MET A 202 -4.63 -1.73 -10.57
CA MET A 202 -4.33 -0.34 -10.89
C MET A 202 -5.59 0.48 -11.14
N ILE A 203 -6.61 -0.10 -11.77
CA ILE A 203 -7.87 0.58 -12.11
C ILE A 203 -8.94 0.20 -11.09
N LYS A 204 -9.23 1.13 -10.18
CA LYS A 204 -10.17 0.92 -9.08
C LYS A 204 -11.62 0.95 -9.58
N SER A 205 -12.43 0.01 -9.11
CA SER A 205 -13.88 0.03 -9.31
C SER A 205 -14.55 1.20 -8.56
N PRO A 206 -15.80 1.54 -8.87
CA PRO A 206 -16.55 2.54 -8.10
C PRO A 206 -16.63 2.23 -6.60
N ALA A 207 -16.74 0.95 -6.22
CA ALA A 207 -16.79 0.54 -4.81
C ALA A 207 -15.42 0.72 -4.14
N GLU A 208 -14.33 0.38 -4.84
CA GLU A 208 -12.96 0.59 -4.35
C GLU A 208 -12.65 2.08 -4.17
N LEU A 209 -13.06 2.93 -5.12
CA LEU A 209 -12.91 4.38 -5.02
C LEU A 209 -13.70 4.95 -3.84
N ALA A 210 -14.90 4.44 -3.58
CA ALA A 210 -15.70 4.87 -2.43
C ALA A 210 -15.00 4.55 -1.09
N LEU A 211 -14.43 3.36 -0.97
CA LEU A 211 -13.69 2.93 0.22
C LEU A 211 -12.41 3.74 0.43
N LEU A 212 -11.60 3.92 -0.62
CA LEU A 212 -10.36 4.73 -0.55
C LEU A 212 -10.64 6.20 -0.23
N ARG A 213 -11.66 6.78 -0.86
CA ARG A 213 -12.09 8.15 -0.57
C ARG A 213 -12.51 8.28 0.89
N ARG A 214 -13.34 7.37 1.38
CA ARG A 214 -13.84 7.44 2.76
C ARG A 214 -12.73 7.22 3.78
N ALA A 215 -11.82 6.28 3.54
CA ALA A 215 -10.65 6.07 4.39
C ALA A 215 -9.79 7.34 4.47
N SER A 216 -9.55 8.00 3.33
CA SER A 216 -8.76 9.23 3.26
C SER A 216 -9.45 10.40 3.98
N GLU A 217 -10.76 10.58 3.80
CA GLU A 217 -11.55 11.61 4.49
C GLU A 217 -11.56 11.39 6.01
N ALA A 218 -11.71 10.14 6.46
CA ALA A 218 -11.66 9.76 7.87
C ALA A 218 -10.28 10.05 8.47
N THR A 219 -9.19 9.68 7.79
CA THR A 219 -7.82 9.99 8.21
C THR A 219 -7.58 11.49 8.31
N LYS A 220 -8.01 12.28 7.31
CA LYS A 220 -7.85 13.75 7.33
C LYS A 220 -8.59 14.41 8.49
N GLU A 221 -9.83 14.01 8.74
CA GLU A 221 -10.60 14.54 9.85
C GLU A 221 -10.02 14.11 11.21
N ALA A 222 -9.62 12.84 11.35
CA ALA A 222 -8.96 12.33 12.56
C ALA A 222 -7.68 13.12 12.86
N LEU A 223 -6.83 13.31 11.85
CA LEU A 223 -5.60 14.09 11.99
C LEU A 223 -5.88 15.55 12.35
N ARG A 224 -6.90 16.17 11.75
CA ARG A 224 -7.31 17.54 12.09
C ARG A 224 -7.72 17.68 13.56
N ARG A 225 -8.46 16.71 14.09
CA ARG A 225 -8.88 16.71 15.50
C ARG A 225 -7.72 16.44 16.44
N ALA A 226 -6.87 15.47 16.12
CA ALA A 226 -5.65 15.20 16.89
C ALA A 226 -4.73 16.44 16.91
N ALA A 227 -4.57 17.13 15.77
CA ALA A 227 -3.77 18.34 15.68
C ALA A 227 -4.26 19.47 16.60
N ALA A 228 -5.57 19.57 16.84
CA ALA A 228 -6.14 20.52 17.80
C ALA A 228 -5.77 20.22 19.26
N GLU A 229 -5.31 19.00 19.57
CA GLU A 229 -4.91 18.56 20.91
C GLU A 229 -3.38 18.55 21.11
N ILE A 230 -2.58 18.65 20.04
CA ILE A 230 -1.12 18.66 20.13
C ILE A 230 -0.62 19.94 20.81
N ARG A 231 0.31 19.78 21.78
CA ARG A 231 0.91 20.87 22.56
C ARG A 231 2.42 20.72 22.64
N VAL A 232 3.12 21.86 22.74
CA VAL A 232 4.54 21.89 23.10
C VAL A 232 4.78 21.07 24.37
N GLY A 233 5.86 20.28 24.38
CA GLY A 233 6.20 19.35 25.46
C GLY A 233 5.75 17.91 25.23
N MET A 234 4.90 17.64 24.23
CA MET A 234 4.58 16.27 23.83
C MET A 234 5.75 15.63 23.06
N SER A 235 6.01 14.34 23.31
CA SER A 235 6.97 13.56 22.53
C SER A 235 6.36 13.09 21.21
N GLU A 236 7.19 12.72 20.23
CA GLU A 236 6.74 12.12 18.97
C GLU A 236 5.84 10.89 19.21
N ALA A 237 6.21 10.00 20.15
CA ALA A 237 5.38 8.84 20.49
C ALA A 237 4.02 9.23 21.09
N THR A 238 3.99 10.27 21.94
CA THR A 238 2.74 10.77 22.54
C THR A 238 1.80 11.33 21.46
N ILE A 239 2.34 12.09 20.52
CA ILE A 239 1.58 12.63 19.39
C ILE A 239 1.11 11.49 18.48
N ALA A 240 1.96 10.48 18.24
CA ALA A 240 1.60 9.35 17.39
C ALA A 240 0.40 8.58 17.96
N GLU A 241 0.40 8.30 19.26
CA GLU A 241 -0.71 7.61 19.94
C GLU A 241 -2.01 8.42 19.88
N LEU A 242 -1.95 9.74 20.10
CA LEU A 242 -3.10 10.64 20.00
C LEU A 242 -3.74 10.60 18.59
N VAL A 243 -2.92 10.54 17.54
CA VAL A 243 -3.41 10.43 16.15
C VAL A 243 -3.99 9.04 15.89
N ARG A 244 -3.37 7.97 16.39
CA ARG A 244 -3.90 6.61 16.27
C ARG A 244 -5.27 6.48 16.92
N GLU A 245 -5.43 6.99 18.14
CA GLU A 245 -6.71 7.00 18.86
C GLU A 245 -7.80 7.73 18.06
N ALA A 246 -7.46 8.87 17.44
CA ALA A 246 -8.39 9.59 16.57
C ALA A 246 -8.80 8.78 15.32
N GLN A 247 -7.85 8.06 14.69
CA GLN A 247 -8.14 7.22 13.51
C GLN A 247 -9.02 6.02 13.87
N GLU A 248 -8.74 5.36 14.99
CA GLU A 248 -9.56 4.26 15.51
C GLU A 248 -10.97 4.75 15.87
N ALA A 249 -11.07 5.93 16.50
CA ALA A 249 -12.36 6.58 16.78
C ALA A 249 -13.14 6.95 15.51
N ALA A 250 -12.47 7.11 14.36
CA ALA A 250 -13.09 7.32 13.05
C ALA A 250 -13.55 6.02 12.38
N GLY A 251 -13.28 4.86 12.98
CA GLY A 251 -13.66 3.54 12.49
C GLY A 251 -12.65 2.90 11.53
N LEU A 252 -11.41 3.40 11.49
CA LEU A 252 -10.33 2.79 10.72
C LEU A 252 -9.68 1.65 11.50
N THR A 253 -9.19 0.64 10.78
CA THR A 253 -8.39 -0.47 11.32
C THR A 253 -6.96 -0.42 10.77
N ASP A 254 -6.07 -1.28 11.26
CA ASP A 254 -4.66 -1.34 10.85
C ASP A 254 -3.98 0.06 10.81
N VAL A 255 -4.30 0.90 11.79
CA VAL A 255 -3.85 2.30 11.82
C VAL A 255 -2.35 2.39 12.09
N TRP A 256 -1.70 3.39 11.49
CA TRP A 256 -0.29 3.70 11.70
C TRP A 256 -0.07 5.21 11.67
N THR A 257 0.98 5.67 12.36
CA THR A 257 1.34 7.09 12.43
C THR A 257 2.85 7.23 12.58
N LEU A 258 3.45 8.01 11.69
CA LEU A 258 4.80 8.55 11.80
C LEU A 258 4.70 10.03 12.19
N VAL A 259 5.38 10.40 13.27
CA VAL A 259 5.48 11.79 13.73
C VAL A 259 6.94 12.19 13.77
N LEU A 260 7.26 13.29 13.12
CA LEU A 260 8.61 13.86 13.10
C LEU A 260 8.54 15.34 13.49
N VAL A 261 9.24 15.71 14.57
CA VAL A 261 9.27 17.09 15.04
C VAL A 261 10.65 17.75 14.86
N GLY A 262 10.65 19.01 14.45
CA GLY A 262 11.86 19.79 14.21
C GLY A 262 12.82 19.09 13.23
N SER A 263 14.09 18.91 13.63
CA SER A 263 15.13 18.32 12.77
C SER A 263 14.89 16.85 12.40
N ASN A 264 14.03 16.12 13.13
CA ASN A 264 13.70 14.73 12.78
C ASN A 264 12.96 14.66 11.44
N ALA A 265 12.21 15.70 11.07
CA ALA A 265 11.49 15.76 9.81
C ALA A 265 12.43 15.74 8.59
N ALA A 266 13.71 16.07 8.76
CA ALA A 266 14.72 16.00 7.70
C ALA A 266 15.01 14.56 7.22
N PHE A 267 14.56 13.55 7.95
CA PHE A 267 14.68 12.14 7.57
C PHE A 267 13.30 11.63 7.16
N PRO A 268 13.03 11.30 5.88
CA PRO A 268 11.69 10.98 5.40
C PRO A 268 10.97 9.88 6.19
N HIS A 269 11.73 8.90 6.72
CA HIS A 269 11.25 7.80 7.55
C HIS A 269 11.69 7.90 9.03
N GLY A 270 12.13 9.08 9.46
CA GLY A 270 12.58 9.34 10.82
C GLY A 270 13.96 8.80 11.19
N THR A 271 14.27 8.89 12.48
CA THR A 271 15.50 8.39 13.10
C THR A 271 15.19 7.59 14.35
N ASN A 272 16.19 6.93 14.93
CA ASN A 272 16.04 6.19 16.19
C ASN A 272 16.08 7.11 17.44
N ILE A 273 16.12 8.43 17.26
CA ILE A 273 16.18 9.40 18.36
C ILE A 273 14.82 10.11 18.44
N GLU A 274 14.08 9.82 19.50
CA GLU A 274 12.82 10.51 19.79
C GLU A 274 13.08 11.98 20.18
N ARG A 275 12.22 12.88 19.72
CA ARG A 275 12.22 14.30 20.08
C ARG A 275 10.95 14.71 20.83
N VAL A 276 11.09 15.79 21.58
CA VAL A 276 10.00 16.49 22.26
C VAL A 276 9.71 17.78 21.50
N LEU A 277 8.43 18.01 21.21
CA LEU A 277 7.96 19.16 20.48
C LEU A 277 8.27 20.47 21.21
N SER A 278 9.04 21.36 20.59
CA SER A 278 9.40 22.67 21.11
C SER A 278 8.64 23.80 20.41
N PRO A 279 8.59 25.03 20.99
CA PRO A 279 8.02 26.18 20.30
C PRO A 279 8.79 26.52 19.01
N GLY A 280 8.08 26.76 17.91
CA GLY A 280 8.64 27.07 16.59
C GLY A 280 8.96 25.84 15.73
N ASP A 281 8.88 24.64 16.28
CA ASP A 281 9.18 23.40 15.55
C ASP A 281 8.14 23.13 14.45
N ALA A 282 8.62 22.54 13.35
CA ALA A 282 7.79 21.82 12.40
C ALA A 282 7.23 20.55 13.06
N ILE A 283 5.97 20.25 12.78
CA ILE A 283 5.29 19.00 13.08
C ILE A 283 4.93 18.38 11.74
N LEU A 284 5.61 17.31 11.37
CA LEU A 284 5.26 16.47 10.23
C LEU A 284 4.57 15.22 10.79
N VAL A 285 3.31 15.02 10.42
CA VAL A 285 2.57 13.79 10.71
C VAL A 285 2.18 13.14 9.41
N ASP A 286 2.58 11.89 9.25
CA ASP A 286 2.28 11.01 8.14
C ASP A 286 1.55 9.78 8.69
N THR A 287 0.33 9.54 8.21
CA THR A 287 -0.59 8.63 8.89
C THR A 287 -1.65 8.08 7.96
N GLY A 288 -2.11 6.87 8.28
CA GLY A 288 -3.15 6.21 7.54
C GLY A 288 -3.76 5.04 8.31
N GLY A 289 -4.79 4.46 7.70
CA GLY A 289 -5.49 3.29 8.20
C GLY A 289 -6.11 2.48 7.08
N SER A 290 -7.02 1.59 7.45
CA SER A 290 -7.69 0.65 6.56
C SER A 290 -9.20 0.73 6.77
N LEU A 291 -9.95 0.74 5.67
CA LEU A 291 -11.40 0.56 5.66
C LEU A 291 -11.74 -0.58 4.70
N HIS A 292 -12.23 -1.70 5.26
CA HIS A 292 -12.47 -2.94 4.50
C HIS A 292 -11.24 -3.42 3.71
N GLY A 293 -10.02 -3.12 4.20
CA GLY A 293 -8.75 -3.47 3.54
C GLY A 293 -8.16 -2.37 2.66
N TYR A 294 -8.93 -1.35 2.28
CA TYR A 294 -8.47 -0.24 1.45
C TYR A 294 -7.79 0.84 2.29
N ARG A 295 -6.61 1.27 1.84
CA ARG A 295 -5.67 2.09 2.60
C ARG A 295 -5.90 3.58 2.39
N SER A 296 -5.71 4.35 3.46
CA SER A 296 -5.45 5.79 3.39
C SER A 296 -3.98 6.08 3.68
N ASP A 297 -3.51 7.22 3.18
CA ASP A 297 -2.16 7.73 3.42
C ASP A 297 -2.16 9.25 3.30
N VAL A 298 -1.78 9.95 4.36
CA VAL A 298 -1.89 11.41 4.45
C VAL A 298 -0.75 11.98 5.29
N THR A 299 0.06 12.80 4.66
CA THR A 299 1.03 13.67 5.33
C THR A 299 0.54 15.11 5.44
N ARG A 300 0.69 15.70 6.64
CA ARG A 300 0.60 17.14 6.88
C ARG A 300 1.84 17.64 7.60
N THR A 301 2.31 18.82 7.20
CA THR A 301 3.36 19.56 7.90
C THR A 301 2.84 20.94 8.33
N TRP A 302 2.91 21.26 9.62
CA TRP A 302 2.54 22.56 10.18
C TRP A 302 3.49 22.95 11.33
N PHE A 303 3.28 24.08 12.01
CA PHE A 303 4.26 24.65 12.95
C PHE A 303 3.65 25.06 14.28
N THR A 304 4.43 24.95 15.36
CA THR A 304 4.06 25.54 16.65
C THR A 304 4.38 27.04 16.66
N GLY A 305 3.39 27.88 16.37
CA GLY A 305 3.58 29.32 16.30
C GLY A 305 4.13 29.79 14.95
N LYS A 306 4.95 30.85 14.93
CA LYS A 306 5.43 31.46 13.69
C LYS A 306 6.71 30.75 13.17
N PRO A 307 6.69 30.13 11.98
CA PRO A 307 7.88 29.53 11.40
C PRO A 307 8.91 30.58 10.97
N SER A 308 10.17 30.16 10.83
CA SER A 308 11.22 30.97 10.22
C SER A 308 10.87 31.30 8.76
N ALA A 309 11.51 32.34 8.20
CA ALA A 309 11.32 32.70 6.80
C ALA A 309 11.71 31.56 5.85
N GLU A 310 12.74 30.79 6.21
CA GLU A 310 13.22 29.64 5.46
C GLU A 310 12.21 28.48 5.49
N LEU A 311 11.68 28.11 6.66
CA LEU A 311 10.68 27.05 6.80
C LEU A 311 9.40 27.40 6.04
N ARG A 312 8.95 28.67 6.14
CA ARG A 312 7.81 29.15 5.35
C ARG A 312 8.10 29.04 3.86
N ALA A 313 9.24 29.53 3.39
CA ALA A 313 9.59 29.48 1.97
C ALA A 313 9.64 28.02 1.46
N ALA A 314 10.23 27.11 2.22
CA ALA A 314 10.25 25.69 1.86
C ALA A 314 8.85 25.07 1.83
N TRP A 315 7.96 25.44 2.77
CA TRP A 315 6.58 24.96 2.80
C TRP A 315 5.82 25.40 1.55
N GLU A 316 5.90 26.68 1.18
CA GLU A 316 5.26 27.22 -0.01
C GLU A 316 5.76 26.56 -1.30
N VAL A 317 7.06 26.20 -1.36
CA VAL A 317 7.62 25.46 -2.50
C VAL A 317 7.06 24.05 -2.60
N VAL A 318 6.97 23.32 -1.48
CA VAL A 318 6.35 21.98 -1.47
C VAL A 318 4.89 22.03 -1.86
N HIS A 319 4.14 23.00 -1.33
CA HIS A 319 2.74 23.24 -1.68
C HIS A 319 2.56 23.54 -3.17
N ALA A 320 3.39 24.45 -3.71
CA ALA A 320 3.37 24.78 -5.13
C ALA A 320 3.74 23.57 -6.03
N ALA A 321 4.69 22.74 -5.60
CA ALA A 321 5.07 21.53 -6.33
C ALA A 321 3.93 20.51 -6.36
N GLN A 322 3.24 20.30 -5.23
CA GLN A 322 2.07 19.43 -5.15
C GLN A 322 0.95 19.94 -6.06
N ALA A 323 0.65 21.24 -6.01
CA ALA A 323 -0.37 21.88 -6.83
C ALA A 323 -0.06 21.81 -8.33
N ALA A 324 1.20 21.99 -8.73
CA ALA A 324 1.63 21.86 -10.12
C ALA A 324 1.45 20.42 -10.64
N ALA A 325 1.78 19.42 -9.82
CA ALA A 325 1.51 18.03 -10.16
C ALA A 325 0.01 17.77 -10.31
N LEU A 326 -0.83 18.21 -9.37
CA LEU A 326 -2.30 18.08 -9.45
C LEU A 326 -2.86 18.69 -10.74
N ALA A 327 -2.42 19.90 -11.09
CA ALA A 327 -2.89 20.60 -12.29
C ALA A 327 -2.52 19.86 -13.59
N ALA A 328 -1.45 19.05 -13.57
CA ALA A 328 -1.00 18.29 -14.73
C ALA A 328 -1.65 16.90 -14.84
N MET A 329 -2.13 16.33 -13.73
CA MET A 329 -2.73 15.00 -13.68
C MET A 329 -4.05 14.93 -14.45
N ARG A 330 -4.05 14.11 -15.51
CA ARG A 330 -5.22 13.77 -16.33
C ARG A 330 -4.95 12.49 -17.13
N PRO A 331 -5.99 11.85 -17.68
CA PRO A 331 -5.80 10.70 -18.57
C PRO A 331 -4.83 11.00 -19.73
N GLY A 332 -3.98 10.03 -20.04
CA GLY A 332 -3.04 10.09 -21.17
C GLY A 332 -1.69 10.74 -20.87
N VAL A 333 -1.48 11.31 -19.67
CA VAL A 333 -0.18 11.85 -19.25
C VAL A 333 0.66 10.74 -18.60
N SER A 334 1.99 10.74 -18.80
CA SER A 334 2.86 9.73 -18.16
C SER A 334 3.14 10.07 -16.69
N GLY A 335 3.18 9.08 -15.82
CA GLY A 335 3.50 9.26 -14.40
C GLY A 335 4.88 9.87 -14.16
N GLY A 336 5.86 9.54 -15.00
CA GLY A 336 7.19 10.17 -14.95
C GLY A 336 7.16 11.66 -15.25
N SER A 337 6.33 12.12 -16.19
CA SER A 337 6.21 13.55 -16.48
C SER A 337 5.57 14.35 -15.33
N ILE A 338 4.69 13.73 -14.55
CA ILE A 338 4.10 14.37 -13.36
C ILE A 338 5.15 14.54 -12.25
N ASP A 339 5.99 13.52 -12.00
CA ASP A 339 7.14 13.63 -11.08
C ASP A 339 8.11 14.74 -11.51
N GLU A 340 8.42 14.81 -12.81
CA GLU A 340 9.28 15.86 -13.36
C GLU A 340 8.71 17.28 -13.16
N ILE A 341 7.39 17.46 -13.32
CA ILE A 341 6.73 18.76 -13.09
C ILE A 341 6.89 19.23 -11.64
N ALA A 342 6.66 18.34 -10.67
CA ALA A 342 6.87 18.68 -9.25
C ALA A 342 8.33 19.01 -8.96
N ARG A 343 9.27 18.22 -9.52
CA ARG A 343 10.72 18.47 -9.39
C ARG A 343 11.13 19.82 -9.96
N GLN A 344 10.63 20.21 -11.12
CA GLN A 344 10.96 21.49 -11.74
C GLN A 344 10.62 22.69 -10.83
N VAL A 345 9.50 22.63 -10.10
CA VAL A 345 9.13 23.66 -9.12
C VAL A 345 10.15 23.72 -7.98
N ILE A 346 10.52 22.57 -7.41
CA ILE A 346 11.49 22.47 -6.31
C ILE A 346 12.90 22.89 -6.77
N ASP A 347 13.29 22.51 -7.98
CA ASP A 347 14.57 22.83 -8.60
C ASP A 347 14.69 24.34 -8.85
N ALA A 348 13.64 24.97 -9.40
CA ALA A 348 13.60 26.41 -9.64
C ALA A 348 13.71 27.23 -8.35
N ALA A 349 13.27 26.68 -7.21
CA ALA A 349 13.43 27.29 -5.89
C ALA A 349 14.81 27.04 -5.24
N GLY A 350 15.75 26.38 -5.93
CA GLY A 350 17.11 26.14 -5.45
C GLY A 350 17.28 24.92 -4.54
N HIS A 351 16.23 24.10 -4.39
CA HIS A 351 16.28 22.87 -3.60
C HIS A 351 16.73 21.63 -4.42
N GLY A 352 16.79 21.78 -5.74
CA GLY A 352 17.32 20.80 -6.70
C GLY A 352 18.84 20.88 -6.97
N PRO A 353 19.32 20.28 -8.07
CA PRO A 353 18.56 19.51 -9.07
C PRO A 353 18.29 18.06 -8.63
N GLY A 354 17.31 17.43 -9.26
CA GLY A 354 17.08 15.98 -9.17
C GLY A 354 16.66 15.51 -7.78
N TYR A 355 17.48 14.65 -7.15
CA TYR A 355 17.17 14.03 -5.84
C TYR A 355 17.89 14.70 -4.66
N ARG A 356 18.45 15.91 -4.85
CA ARG A 356 19.29 16.55 -3.82
C ARG A 356 18.53 16.82 -2.51
N ARG A 357 17.34 17.42 -2.57
CA ARG A 357 16.48 17.66 -1.39
C ARG A 357 15.08 17.08 -1.51
N PHE A 358 14.60 16.83 -2.73
CA PHE A 358 13.43 16.00 -2.97
C PHE A 358 13.88 14.57 -3.30
N THR A 359 14.12 13.81 -2.23
CA THR A 359 15.00 12.62 -2.23
C THR A 359 14.35 11.32 -2.69
N HIS A 360 13.04 11.33 -2.92
CA HIS A 360 12.25 10.17 -3.35
C HIS A 360 11.32 10.53 -4.51
N ARG A 361 10.58 9.54 -5.02
CA ARG A 361 9.53 9.69 -6.04
C ARG A 361 8.40 10.63 -5.59
N LEU A 362 7.64 11.19 -6.52
CA LEU A 362 6.45 12.01 -6.23
C LEU A 362 5.29 11.25 -5.61
N GLY A 363 5.15 9.97 -5.91
CA GLY A 363 4.09 9.19 -5.31
C GLY A 363 4.08 7.74 -5.76
N HIS A 364 3.16 6.99 -5.19
CA HIS A 364 2.92 5.58 -5.47
C HIS A 364 1.43 5.32 -5.62
N GLY A 365 1.08 4.21 -6.25
CA GLY A 365 -0.28 3.73 -6.27
C GLY A 365 -0.69 3.30 -4.87
N ILE A 366 -1.99 3.42 -4.58
CA ILE A 366 -2.57 2.99 -3.32
C ILE A 366 -3.88 2.26 -3.57
N GLY A 367 -4.16 1.25 -2.75
CA GLY A 367 -5.33 0.39 -2.88
C GLY A 367 -5.48 -0.47 -1.63
N LEU A 368 -5.34 -1.79 -1.80
CA LEU A 368 -5.28 -2.72 -0.67
C LEU A 368 -3.92 -2.69 0.04
N GLN A 369 -2.88 -2.24 -0.68
CA GLN A 369 -1.56 -1.92 -0.13
C GLN A 369 -1.36 -0.40 -0.12
N VAL A 370 -0.57 0.07 0.86
CA VAL A 370 -0.13 1.48 0.91
C VAL A 370 0.68 1.79 -0.34
N HIS A 371 1.65 0.92 -0.66
CA HIS A 371 2.43 0.99 -1.90
C HIS A 371 2.00 -0.12 -2.87
N GLU A 372 1.42 0.29 -4.00
CA GLU A 372 1.16 -0.56 -5.17
C GLU A 372 1.39 0.23 -6.48
N ASP A 373 1.23 -0.41 -7.64
CA ASP A 373 1.29 0.31 -8.91
C ASP A 373 0.09 1.27 -9.08
N PRO A 374 0.25 2.39 -9.80
CA PRO A 374 1.46 2.84 -10.51
C PRO A 374 2.36 3.76 -9.68
N TYR A 375 3.67 3.75 -9.95
CA TYR A 375 4.62 4.68 -9.31
C TYR A 375 4.83 5.97 -10.12
N LEU A 376 4.73 7.13 -9.48
CA LEU A 376 5.04 8.44 -10.07
C LEU A 376 6.52 8.78 -9.82
N VAL A 377 7.38 8.31 -10.72
CA VAL A 377 8.85 8.47 -10.61
C VAL A 377 9.46 8.81 -11.96
N GLY A 378 10.48 9.68 -11.98
CA GLY A 378 11.18 10.08 -13.19
C GLY A 378 11.59 8.89 -14.08
N GLY A 379 11.27 8.99 -15.37
CA GLY A 379 11.47 7.92 -16.36
C GLY A 379 10.39 6.84 -16.40
N ALA A 380 9.37 6.86 -15.52
CA ALA A 380 8.25 5.93 -15.60
C ALA A 380 7.35 6.22 -16.82
N GLU A 381 7.13 5.19 -17.64
CA GLU A 381 6.31 5.27 -18.86
C GLU A 381 4.83 4.98 -18.63
N VAL A 382 4.42 4.69 -17.39
CA VAL A 382 3.01 4.41 -17.07
C VAL A 382 2.13 5.57 -17.49
N VAL A 383 1.10 5.28 -18.27
CA VAL A 383 0.12 6.28 -18.74
C VAL A 383 -1.05 6.32 -17.77
N LEU A 384 -1.32 7.50 -17.21
CA LEU A 384 -2.43 7.70 -16.29
C LEU A 384 -3.76 7.42 -16.99
N ALA A 385 -4.60 6.61 -16.35
CA ALA A 385 -5.91 6.22 -16.85
C ALA A 385 -6.98 6.39 -15.76
N PRO A 386 -8.26 6.65 -16.14
CA PRO A 386 -9.34 6.78 -15.18
C PRO A 386 -9.44 5.57 -14.23
N GLY A 387 -9.64 5.84 -12.95
CA GLY A 387 -9.67 4.83 -11.89
C GLY A 387 -8.31 4.51 -11.27
N MET A 388 -7.19 5.01 -11.81
CA MET A 388 -5.91 4.93 -11.09
C MET A 388 -5.92 5.84 -9.87
N VAL A 389 -5.41 5.33 -8.74
CA VAL A 389 -5.32 6.05 -7.46
C VAL A 389 -3.88 6.04 -6.96
N MET A 390 -3.38 7.19 -6.51
CA MET A 390 -1.99 7.40 -6.09
C MET A 390 -1.84 8.49 -5.03
N SER A 391 -0.72 8.49 -4.30
CA SER A 391 -0.25 9.62 -3.51
C SER A 391 0.33 10.74 -4.41
N ASN A 392 0.24 11.98 -3.94
CA ASN A 392 0.96 13.13 -4.45
C ASN A 392 1.65 13.84 -3.28
N GLU A 393 2.92 13.48 -3.06
CA GLU A 393 3.65 13.70 -1.81
C GLU A 393 5.05 14.32 -2.00
N PRO A 394 5.18 15.45 -2.73
CA PRO A 394 6.49 16.10 -2.84
C PRO A 394 7.00 16.51 -1.45
N GLY A 395 8.32 16.50 -1.30
CA GLY A 395 8.95 16.89 -0.05
C GLY A 395 10.31 17.54 -0.24
N ILE A 396 10.68 18.39 0.72
CA ILE A 396 12.02 18.98 0.84
C ILE A 396 12.62 18.52 2.15
N TYR A 397 13.79 17.89 2.08
CA TYR A 397 14.54 17.41 3.22
C TYR A 397 15.92 18.06 3.24
N VAL A 398 16.23 18.77 4.33
CA VAL A 398 17.52 19.41 4.57
C VAL A 398 18.15 18.75 5.80
N PRO A 399 19.08 17.79 5.60
CA PRO A 399 19.65 17.00 6.68
C PRO A 399 20.18 17.85 7.84
N GLY A 400 19.74 17.52 9.06
CA GLY A 400 20.12 18.23 10.28
C GLY A 400 19.35 19.54 10.54
N GLU A 401 18.51 19.98 9.59
CA GLU A 401 17.78 21.25 9.70
C GLU A 401 16.27 21.00 9.78
N PHE A 402 15.63 20.59 8.68
CA PHE A 402 14.19 20.39 8.63
C PHE A 402 13.77 19.46 7.49
N GLY A 403 12.51 19.01 7.54
CA GLY A 403 11.84 18.46 6.37
C GLY A 403 10.38 18.88 6.32
N ILE A 404 9.86 18.99 5.10
CA ILE A 404 8.47 19.34 4.83
C ILE A 404 7.94 18.39 3.77
N ARG A 405 6.80 17.76 4.05
CA ARG A 405 6.04 16.94 3.10
C ARG A 405 4.56 17.29 3.22
N ILE A 406 3.88 17.34 2.08
CA ILE A 406 2.44 17.50 1.98
C ILE A 406 1.97 16.40 1.04
N GLU A 407 1.03 15.59 1.50
CA GLU A 407 0.57 14.43 0.76
C GLU A 407 -0.94 14.33 0.77
N ASP A 408 -1.47 13.98 -0.39
CA ASP A 408 -2.88 13.70 -0.58
C ASP A 408 -3.06 12.55 -1.58
N ILE A 409 -4.02 11.67 -1.29
CA ILE A 409 -4.44 10.64 -2.23
C ILE A 409 -5.35 11.25 -3.30
N VAL A 410 -5.11 10.86 -4.54
CA VAL A 410 -5.82 11.34 -5.71
C VAL A 410 -6.26 10.19 -6.62
N ALA A 411 -7.39 10.37 -7.30
CA ALA A 411 -7.89 9.47 -8.32
C ALA A 411 -7.96 10.16 -9.68
N ILE A 412 -7.47 9.50 -10.73
CA ILE A 412 -7.64 9.97 -12.09
C ILE A 412 -9.09 9.75 -12.51
N THR A 413 -9.74 10.83 -12.96
CA THR A 413 -11.13 10.81 -13.46
C THR A 413 -11.12 10.81 -14.98
N PRO A 414 -12.27 10.60 -15.67
CA PRO A 414 -12.34 10.69 -17.13
C PRO A 414 -11.87 12.02 -17.72
N SER A 415 -11.85 13.11 -16.94
CA SER A 415 -11.54 14.46 -17.42
C SER A 415 -10.42 15.17 -16.64
N GLY A 416 -9.76 14.51 -15.67
CA GLY A 416 -8.75 15.16 -14.84
C GLY A 416 -8.37 14.32 -13.62
N VAL A 417 -8.32 14.97 -12.46
CA VAL A 417 -7.97 14.36 -11.18
C VAL A 417 -8.96 14.80 -10.09
N GLU A 418 -9.27 13.89 -9.19
CA GLU A 418 -10.03 14.13 -7.97
C GLU A 418 -9.09 13.94 -6.77
N VAL A 419 -9.10 14.88 -5.83
CA VAL A 419 -8.43 14.71 -4.53
C VAL A 419 -9.42 14.13 -3.54
N PHE A 420 -9.01 13.13 -2.76
CA PHE A 420 -9.86 12.57 -1.71
C PHE A 420 -9.84 13.45 -0.46
N GLY A 421 -10.90 14.22 -0.26
CA GLY A 421 -11.05 15.14 0.88
C GLY A 421 -10.26 16.45 0.74
N PRO A 422 -10.32 17.34 1.76
CA PRO A 422 -9.72 18.68 1.70
C PRO A 422 -8.19 18.68 1.53
N LEU A 423 -7.67 19.63 0.76
CA LEU A 423 -6.23 19.92 0.61
C LEU A 423 -5.75 20.90 1.69
N SER A 424 -4.45 20.89 2.01
CA SER A 424 -3.82 22.04 2.67
C SER A 424 -3.93 23.28 1.79
N ARG A 425 -4.47 24.39 2.32
CA ARG A 425 -4.65 25.64 1.56
C ARG A 425 -3.50 26.61 1.75
N SER A 426 -2.96 26.67 2.96
CA SER A 426 -1.78 27.45 3.31
C SER A 426 -1.12 26.84 4.53
N ILE A 427 0.04 27.38 4.90
CA ILE A 427 0.75 27.02 6.13
C ILE A 427 -0.07 27.33 7.40
N GLU A 428 -1.01 28.28 7.34
CA GLU A 428 -1.96 28.59 8.42
C GLU A 428 -3.24 27.74 8.39
N ASP A 429 -3.59 27.18 7.23
CA ASP A 429 -4.73 26.25 7.07
C ASP A 429 -4.26 24.91 6.47
N PRO A 430 -3.53 24.10 7.26
CA PRO A 430 -3.01 22.81 6.79
C PRO A 430 -4.11 21.78 6.53
N PHE A 431 -5.34 22.01 6.99
CA PHE A 431 -6.46 21.07 6.87
C PHE A 431 -7.55 21.51 5.87
N GLY A 432 -7.50 22.75 5.35
CA GLY A 432 -8.38 23.22 4.27
C GLY A 432 -9.82 23.46 4.68
N VAL A 433 -10.06 23.71 5.98
CA VAL A 433 -11.41 23.86 6.57
C VAL A 433 -11.72 25.31 7.00
N GLY A 434 -10.82 26.25 6.71
CA GLY A 434 -10.94 27.68 7.07
C GLY A 434 -11.78 28.52 6.12
#